data_AF-A0A9P5C392-F1
#
_entry.id   AF-A0A9P5C392-F1
#
_cell.length_a   1.000
_cell.length_b   1.000
_cell.length_c   1.000
_cell.angle_alpha   90.00
_cell.angle_beta   90.00
_cell.angle_gamma   90.00
#
_symmetry.space_group_name_H-M   'P 1'
#
loop_
_entity.id
_entity.type
_entity.pdbx_description
1 polymer ?
#
loop_
_entity_poly.entity_id
_entity_poly.type
_entity_poly.pdbx_seq_one_letter_code
_entity_poly.pdbx_strand_id
1 'polypeptide(L)'
;MPASRKTSTPQAKMLDITADSTWPLPYLPDELVGNVAVHIDKPQDFLNFQLASRRLNAASKYVLGKRISNVTVYPRLACMKAFVAAVENDTVGKHVRNVTLLAEGLKEHEYGYVWAWEDLQIWADLKFRNKDIKVINEINAAHAHDVIANGDFIISGQYRTMLTVLLQRLPNLKTITCRKLAAGEQIPGWSGVKRFKELSFYRKDLDTRQIFYGDWMYDTIHRRITHYRDEFGDLISEPNCGPQASFVDDLNASISKSGTKAKVVFMPVAKYGYA
;
A
#
# COMPACT_ATOMS: atom_id res chain seq x y z
N MET A 1 25.03 44.18 -1.47
CA MET A 1 23.77 44.31 -2.22
C MET A 1 23.18 42.93 -2.46
N PRO A 2 22.03 42.58 -1.87
CA PRO A 2 21.43 41.27 -2.03
C PRO A 2 20.65 41.19 -3.36
N ALA A 3 20.90 40.12 -4.11
CA ALA A 3 20.18 39.83 -5.35
C ALA A 3 18.72 39.45 -5.04
N SER A 4 17.81 40.21 -5.65
CA SER A 4 16.37 40.05 -5.57
C SER A 4 15.92 38.72 -6.19
N ARG A 5 15.13 37.96 -5.41
CA ARG A 5 14.44 36.73 -5.78
C ARG A 5 13.48 36.99 -6.95
N LYS A 6 13.76 36.42 -8.12
CA LYS A 6 12.82 36.43 -9.25
C LYS A 6 11.82 35.27 -9.14
N THR A 7 10.56 35.69 -9.18
CA THR A 7 9.38 35.03 -9.78
C THR A 7 8.87 33.74 -9.16
N SER A 8 7.93 33.92 -8.23
CA SER A 8 6.83 33.00 -7.94
C SER A 8 6.06 32.63 -9.21
N THR A 9 5.90 31.34 -9.45
CA THR A 9 4.94 30.76 -10.41
C THR A 9 3.53 31.30 -10.12
N PRO A 10 2.72 31.68 -11.12
CA PRO A 10 1.36 32.12 -10.86
C PRO A 10 0.56 30.93 -10.32
N GLN A 11 0.10 31.00 -9.08
CA GLN A 11 -0.99 30.15 -8.62
C GLN A 11 -2.18 30.42 -9.53
N ALA A 12 -2.63 29.39 -10.26
CA ALA A 12 -3.89 29.43 -10.97
C ALA A 12 -4.99 29.73 -9.95
N LYS A 13 -5.46 30.98 -9.91
CA LYS A 13 -6.68 31.33 -9.20
C LYS A 13 -7.80 30.56 -9.92
N MET A 14 -8.35 29.55 -9.25
CA MET A 14 -9.63 28.97 -9.65
C MET A 14 -10.64 30.13 -9.71
N LEU A 15 -11.01 30.52 -10.91
CA LEU A 15 -12.15 31.38 -11.16
C LEU A 15 -13.39 30.57 -10.78
N ASP A 16 -14.11 31.01 -9.75
CA ASP A 16 -15.52 30.64 -9.62
C ASP A 16 -16.22 31.26 -10.83
N ILE A 17 -16.50 30.41 -11.82
CA ILE A 17 -17.28 30.80 -12.99
C ILE A 17 -18.66 31.17 -12.47
N THR A 18 -18.95 32.48 -12.38
CA THR A 18 -20.30 33.01 -12.25
C THR A 18 -21.08 32.49 -13.46
N ALA A 19 -22.12 31.70 -13.16
CA ALA A 19 -22.88 30.91 -14.09
C ALA A 19 -23.34 31.70 -15.33
N ASP A 20 -22.80 31.33 -16.49
CA ASP A 20 -23.20 31.86 -17.79
C ASP A 20 -24.48 31.16 -18.28
N SER A 21 -25.38 31.94 -18.87
CA SER A 21 -26.83 31.68 -18.96
C SER A 21 -27.28 30.65 -20.03
N THR A 22 -26.36 29.87 -20.62
CA THR A 22 -26.70 28.97 -21.74
C THR A 22 -26.81 27.48 -21.37
N TRP A 23 -26.44 27.10 -20.15
CA TRP A 23 -27.09 26.06 -19.34
C TRP A 23 -26.36 25.98 -17.99
N PRO A 24 -26.79 26.78 -16.99
CA PRO A 24 -26.33 26.58 -15.63
C PRO A 24 -26.96 25.28 -15.15
N LEU A 25 -26.15 24.28 -14.80
CA LEU A 25 -26.64 23.16 -13.99
C LEU A 25 -27.48 23.79 -12.86
N PRO A 26 -28.80 23.52 -12.79
CA PRO A 26 -29.65 24.13 -11.77
C PRO A 26 -28.99 23.87 -10.42
N TYR A 27 -29.11 24.82 -9.48
CA TYR A 27 -28.51 24.64 -8.17
C TYR A 27 -29.05 23.36 -7.52
N LEU A 28 -28.27 22.28 -7.58
CA LEU A 28 -28.61 20.99 -7.02
C LEU A 28 -28.07 20.92 -5.58
N PRO A 29 -28.90 20.67 -4.55
CA PRO A 29 -28.41 20.47 -3.19
C PRO A 29 -27.21 19.51 -3.13
N ASP A 30 -26.28 19.74 -2.20
CA ASP A 30 -25.03 18.97 -2.12
C ASP A 30 -25.29 17.48 -1.92
N GLU A 31 -26.44 17.11 -1.33
CA GLU A 31 -26.90 15.74 -1.22
C GLU A 31 -27.16 15.10 -2.59
N LEU A 32 -27.77 15.83 -3.54
CA LEU A 32 -28.02 15.35 -4.89
C LEU A 32 -26.74 15.28 -5.70
N VAL A 33 -25.86 16.27 -5.58
CA VAL A 33 -24.52 16.26 -6.20
C VAL A 33 -23.71 15.06 -5.70
N GLY A 34 -23.77 14.81 -4.39
CA GLY A 34 -23.23 13.63 -3.76
C GLY A 34 -23.75 12.33 -4.37
N ASN A 35 -25.07 12.22 -4.51
CA ASN A 35 -25.72 11.04 -5.09
C ASN A 35 -25.28 10.80 -6.53
N VAL A 36 -25.14 11.85 -7.35
CA VAL A 36 -24.53 11.72 -8.69
C VAL A 36 -23.12 11.14 -8.57
N ALA A 37 -22.31 11.64 -7.64
CA ALA A 37 -20.94 11.18 -7.44
C ALA A 37 -20.87 9.71 -6.98
N VAL A 38 -21.90 9.17 -6.32
CA VAL A 38 -21.98 7.74 -5.96
C VAL A 38 -22.02 6.86 -7.22
N HIS A 39 -22.68 7.31 -8.28
CA HIS A 39 -22.86 6.55 -9.52
C HIS A 39 -21.68 6.62 -10.51
N ILE A 40 -20.58 7.31 -10.15
CA ILE A 40 -19.39 7.43 -11.00
C ILE A 40 -18.46 6.23 -10.76
N ASP A 41 -18.66 5.11 -11.44
CA ASP A 41 -17.93 3.87 -11.13
C ASP A 41 -16.41 3.98 -11.32
N LYS A 42 -15.97 4.68 -12.38
CA LYS A 42 -14.55 4.80 -12.71
C LYS A 42 -13.84 5.76 -11.74
N PRO A 43 -12.76 5.35 -11.06
CA PRO A 43 -12.03 6.22 -10.14
C PRO A 43 -11.51 7.50 -10.80
N GLN A 44 -11.04 7.41 -12.05
CA GLN A 44 -10.53 8.57 -12.77
C GLN A 44 -11.63 9.60 -13.05
N ASP A 45 -12.82 9.15 -13.44
CA ASP A 45 -13.95 10.03 -13.71
C ASP A 45 -14.44 10.71 -12.43
N PHE A 46 -14.39 10.00 -11.30
CA PHE A 46 -14.73 10.58 -10.00
C PHE A 46 -13.72 11.67 -9.58
N LEU A 47 -12.42 11.44 -9.81
CA LEU A 47 -11.40 12.47 -9.55
C LEU A 47 -11.59 13.68 -10.46
N ASN A 48 -11.87 13.46 -11.76
CA ASN A 48 -12.15 14.54 -12.71
C ASN A 48 -13.40 15.34 -12.28
N PHE A 49 -14.44 14.65 -11.80
CA PHE A 49 -15.64 15.28 -11.23
C PHE A 49 -15.32 16.16 -10.01
N GLN A 50 -14.43 15.71 -9.13
CA GLN A 50 -13.98 16.52 -7.98
C GLN A 50 -13.15 17.73 -8.41
N LEU A 51 -12.33 17.59 -9.44
CA LEU A 51 -11.47 18.67 -9.95
C LEU A 51 -12.25 19.72 -10.75
N ALA A 52 -13.43 19.38 -11.26
CA ALA A 52 -14.26 20.29 -12.04
C ALA A 52 -14.74 21.51 -11.23
N SER A 53 -15.00 21.39 -9.92
CA SER A 53 -15.25 22.57 -9.07
C SER A 53 -15.06 22.30 -7.56
N ARG A 54 -14.85 23.38 -6.78
CA ARG A 54 -14.77 23.30 -5.31
C ARG A 54 -16.04 22.71 -4.68
N ARG A 55 -17.21 23.04 -5.23
CA ARG A 55 -18.50 22.52 -4.75
C ARG A 55 -18.61 21.02 -4.98
N LEU A 56 -18.28 20.54 -6.18
CA LEU A 56 -18.32 19.10 -6.49
C LEU A 56 -17.33 18.33 -5.59
N ASN A 57 -16.15 18.89 -5.34
CA ASN A 57 -15.18 18.34 -4.40
C ASN A 57 -15.73 18.26 -2.97
N ALA A 58 -16.37 19.32 -2.48
CA ALA A 58 -16.94 19.37 -1.13
C ALA A 58 -18.12 18.40 -0.97
N ALA A 59 -19.08 18.42 -1.90
CA ALA A 59 -20.28 17.58 -1.86
C ALA A 59 -19.96 16.07 -1.96
N SER A 60 -18.85 15.70 -2.61
CA SER A 60 -18.46 14.30 -2.82
C SER A 60 -17.53 13.73 -1.73
N LYS A 61 -17.19 14.49 -0.68
CA LYS A 61 -16.26 14.01 0.38
C LYS A 61 -16.76 12.76 1.09
N TYR A 62 -18.07 12.63 1.34
CA TYR A 62 -18.62 11.42 1.93
C TYR A 62 -18.51 10.21 0.99
N VAL A 63 -18.65 10.42 -0.32
CA VAL A 63 -18.50 9.37 -1.33
C VAL A 63 -17.05 8.91 -1.36
N LEU A 64 -16.09 9.84 -1.37
CA LEU A 64 -14.67 9.51 -1.28
C LEU A 64 -14.37 8.70 -0.01
N GLY A 65 -14.87 9.13 1.15
CA GLY A 65 -14.68 8.41 2.41
C GLY A 65 -15.29 7.00 2.39
N LYS A 66 -16.46 6.82 1.77
CA LYS A 66 -17.06 5.50 1.55
C LYS A 66 -16.25 4.63 0.59
N ARG A 67 -15.70 5.20 -0.49
CA ARG A 67 -14.90 4.46 -1.49
C ARG A 67 -13.58 3.97 -0.94
N ILE A 68 -12.91 4.78 -0.11
CA ILE A 68 -11.65 4.38 0.50
C ILE A 68 -11.86 3.47 1.73
N SER A 69 -13.09 3.42 2.26
CA SER A 69 -13.47 2.41 3.24
C SER A 69 -13.39 1.02 2.60
N ASN A 70 -12.69 0.09 3.26
CA ASN A 70 -12.38 -1.27 2.77
C ASN A 70 -11.28 -1.37 1.69
N VAL A 71 -10.56 -0.29 1.36
CA VAL A 71 -9.38 -0.42 0.49
C VAL A 71 -8.26 -1.12 1.26
N THR A 72 -7.54 -2.03 0.58
CA THR A 72 -6.28 -2.58 1.11
C THR A 72 -5.20 -1.52 1.03
N VAL A 73 -4.63 -1.20 2.18
CA VAL A 73 -3.45 -0.34 2.30
C VAL A 73 -2.21 -1.22 2.29
N TYR A 74 -1.44 -1.08 1.22
CA TYR A 74 -0.15 -1.77 1.07
C TYR A 74 0.93 -1.02 1.88
N PRO A 75 1.91 -1.74 2.46
CA PRO A 75 2.96 -1.18 3.33
C PRO A 75 4.06 -0.50 2.50
N ARG A 76 3.65 0.47 1.68
CA ARG A 76 4.53 1.27 0.83
C ARG A 76 4.32 2.74 1.11
N LEU A 77 5.41 3.49 1.06
CA LEU A 77 5.39 4.93 1.30
C LEU A 77 4.37 5.64 0.40
N ALA A 78 4.33 5.31 -0.89
CA ALA A 78 3.39 5.91 -1.84
C ALA A 78 1.92 5.61 -1.49
N CYS A 79 1.60 4.35 -1.13
CA CYS A 79 0.26 3.94 -0.74
C CYS A 79 -0.19 4.60 0.56
N MET A 80 0.67 4.60 1.58
CA MET A 80 0.40 5.24 2.87
C MET A 80 0.26 6.76 2.72
N LYS A 81 1.11 7.42 1.94
CA LYS A 81 1.00 8.87 1.64
C LYS A 81 -0.30 9.21 0.94
N ALA A 82 -0.68 8.45 -0.09
CA ALA A 82 -1.93 8.67 -0.81
C ALA A 82 -3.15 8.54 0.11
N PHE A 83 -3.16 7.54 1.00
CA PHE A 83 -4.25 7.37 1.96
C PHE A 83 -4.28 8.50 2.99
N VAL A 84 -3.15 8.83 3.60
CA VAL A 84 -3.05 9.93 4.59
C VAL A 84 -3.48 11.26 3.99
N ALA A 85 -3.14 11.52 2.72
CA ALA A 85 -3.59 12.71 1.99
C ALA A 85 -5.10 12.69 1.72
N ALA A 86 -5.67 11.53 1.35
CA ALA A 86 -7.10 11.40 1.12
C ALA A 86 -7.93 11.71 2.39
N VAL A 87 -7.42 11.33 3.56
CA VAL A 87 -8.07 11.56 4.87
C VAL A 87 -7.53 12.77 5.62
N GLU A 88 -6.73 13.62 4.98
CA GLU A 88 -6.30 14.89 5.55
C GLU A 88 -7.49 15.84 5.81
N ASN A 89 -8.54 15.70 5.01
CA ASN A 89 -9.79 16.39 5.26
C ASN A 89 -10.67 15.55 6.20
N ASP A 90 -10.94 16.09 7.38
CA ASP A 90 -11.76 15.45 8.43
C ASP A 90 -13.13 14.98 7.96
N THR A 91 -13.72 15.65 6.96
CA THR A 91 -15.01 15.22 6.39
C THR A 91 -14.91 13.85 5.73
N VAL A 92 -13.79 13.54 5.06
CA VAL A 92 -13.54 12.22 4.45
C VAL A 92 -13.30 11.18 5.54
N GLY A 93 -12.42 11.49 6.50
CA GLY A 93 -12.04 10.57 7.57
C GLY A 93 -13.22 10.10 8.43
N LYS A 94 -14.22 10.96 8.65
CA LYS A 94 -15.47 10.62 9.36
C LYS A 94 -16.29 9.52 8.70
N HIS A 95 -16.14 9.30 7.39
CA HIS A 95 -16.91 8.29 6.65
C HIS A 95 -16.17 6.98 6.44
N VAL A 96 -14.88 6.90 6.78
CA VAL A 96 -14.11 5.65 6.75
C VAL A 96 -14.45 4.82 7.99
N ARG A 97 -15.03 3.64 7.77
CA ARG A 97 -15.44 2.74 8.86
C ARG A 97 -14.54 1.52 8.97
N ASN A 98 -13.94 1.08 7.88
CA ASN A 98 -13.08 -0.09 7.85
C ASN A 98 -11.82 0.20 7.03
N VAL A 99 -10.70 -0.32 7.48
CA VAL A 99 -9.44 -0.31 6.73
C VAL A 99 -8.88 -1.73 6.70
N THR A 100 -8.37 -2.15 5.55
CA THR A 100 -7.65 -3.40 5.42
C THR A 100 -6.16 -3.10 5.30
N LEU A 101 -5.34 -3.64 6.19
CA LEU A 101 -3.89 -3.54 6.15
C LEU A 101 -3.31 -4.85 5.61
N LEU A 102 -2.39 -4.74 4.66
CA LEU A 102 -1.58 -5.88 4.24
C LEU A 102 -0.42 -6.04 5.23
N ALA A 103 -0.36 -7.22 5.86
CA ALA A 103 0.64 -7.60 6.87
C ALA A 103 1.91 -8.22 6.27
N GLU A 104 2.20 -7.95 4.99
CA GLU A 104 3.35 -8.47 4.26
C GLU A 104 3.93 -7.38 3.36
N GLY A 105 5.25 -7.24 3.36
CA GLY A 105 6.01 -6.30 2.54
C GLY A 105 6.85 -7.02 1.48
N LEU A 106 7.71 -6.26 0.80
CA LEU A 106 8.79 -6.86 0.01
C LEU A 106 9.80 -7.45 0.97
N LYS A 107 10.08 -8.75 0.84
CA LYS A 107 11.01 -9.47 1.70
C LYS A 107 12.45 -9.25 1.23
N GLU A 108 13.36 -8.95 2.13
CA GLU A 108 14.80 -9.04 1.84
C GLU A 108 15.22 -10.52 1.86
N HIS A 109 15.92 -10.99 0.83
CA HIS A 109 16.31 -12.39 0.75
C HIS A 109 17.55 -12.67 1.59
N GLU A 110 17.47 -13.68 2.46
CA GLU A 110 18.60 -14.15 3.27
C GLU A 110 19.56 -15.04 2.45
N TYR A 111 19.04 -15.81 1.49
CA TYR A 111 19.80 -16.63 0.53
C TYR A 111 19.11 -16.65 -0.84
N GLY A 112 19.89 -16.74 -1.92
CA GLY A 112 19.54 -16.29 -3.29
C GLY A 112 18.18 -16.74 -3.85
N TYR A 113 17.57 -15.86 -4.65
CA TYR A 113 16.28 -16.08 -5.33
C TYR A 113 16.19 -17.40 -6.12
N VAL A 114 17.32 -17.95 -6.56
CA VAL A 114 17.40 -19.12 -7.45
C VAL A 114 16.69 -20.34 -6.84
N TRP A 115 16.94 -20.66 -5.56
CA TRP A 115 16.31 -21.82 -4.90
C TRP A 115 14.79 -21.66 -4.76
N ALA A 116 14.32 -20.45 -4.46
CA ALA A 116 12.88 -20.19 -4.34
C ALA A 116 12.15 -20.34 -5.68
N TRP A 117 12.83 -20.07 -6.80
CA TRP A 117 12.32 -20.34 -8.14
C TRP A 117 12.38 -21.84 -8.50
N GLU A 118 13.39 -22.58 -8.03
CA GLU A 118 13.47 -24.04 -8.17
C GLU A 118 12.34 -24.74 -7.39
N ASP A 119 12.07 -24.32 -6.16
CA ASP A 119 10.95 -24.81 -5.36
C ASP A 119 9.61 -24.56 -6.05
N LEU A 120 9.43 -23.36 -6.63
CA LEU A 120 8.24 -23.04 -7.42
C LEU A 120 8.16 -23.93 -8.67
N GLN A 121 9.29 -24.24 -9.31
CA GLN A 121 9.35 -25.12 -10.46
C GLN A 121 8.86 -26.53 -10.11
N ILE A 122 9.33 -27.08 -8.98
CA ILE A 122 8.95 -28.40 -8.49
C ILE A 122 7.48 -28.41 -8.07
N TRP A 123 7.07 -27.47 -7.22
CA TRP A 123 5.73 -27.44 -6.64
C TRP A 123 4.63 -27.17 -7.67
N ALA A 124 4.87 -26.28 -8.63
CA ALA A 124 3.89 -25.93 -9.65
C ALA A 124 4.04 -26.73 -10.96
N ASP A 125 4.90 -27.77 -10.99
CA ASP A 125 5.23 -28.59 -12.16
C ASP A 125 5.54 -27.72 -13.41
N LEU A 126 6.43 -26.74 -13.24
CA LEU A 126 6.79 -25.80 -14.28
C LEU A 126 8.03 -26.28 -15.05
N LYS A 127 8.11 -25.94 -16.33
CA LYS A 127 9.31 -26.19 -17.14
C LYS A 127 9.91 -24.87 -17.58
N PHE A 128 10.98 -24.47 -16.91
CA PHE A 128 11.70 -23.25 -17.27
C PHE A 128 12.40 -23.44 -18.61
N ARG A 129 12.30 -22.42 -19.46
CA ARG A 129 13.07 -22.31 -20.70
C ARG A 129 14.22 -21.32 -20.49
N ASN A 130 15.25 -21.39 -21.32
CA ASN A 130 16.37 -20.44 -21.26
C ASN A 130 15.93 -18.97 -21.32
N LYS A 131 14.86 -18.67 -22.06
CA LYS A 131 14.28 -17.32 -22.10
C LYS A 131 13.66 -16.88 -20.78
N ASP A 132 13.11 -17.82 -20.00
CA ASP A 132 12.48 -17.54 -18.70
C ASP A 132 13.54 -17.21 -17.65
N ILE A 133 14.71 -17.85 -17.71
CA ILE A 133 15.85 -17.56 -16.82
C ILE A 133 16.24 -16.09 -16.91
N LYS A 134 16.31 -15.54 -18.13
CA LYS A 134 16.61 -14.11 -18.32
C LYS A 134 15.55 -13.23 -17.67
N VAL A 135 14.26 -13.52 -17.88
CA VAL A 135 13.14 -12.77 -17.29
C VAL A 135 13.14 -12.87 -15.77
N ILE A 136 13.40 -14.06 -15.21
CA ILE A 136 13.53 -14.31 -13.78
C ILE A 136 14.64 -13.44 -13.18
N ASN A 137 15.82 -13.42 -13.81
CA ASN A 137 16.93 -12.58 -13.35
C ASN A 137 16.58 -11.09 -13.38
N GLU A 138 15.86 -10.63 -14.40
CA GLU A 138 15.39 -9.25 -14.48
C GLU A 138 14.34 -8.92 -13.41
N ILE A 139 13.44 -9.86 -13.07
CA ILE A 139 12.48 -9.72 -11.97
C ILE A 139 13.21 -9.63 -10.63
N ASN A 140 14.17 -10.53 -10.38
CA ASN A 140 14.94 -10.56 -9.14
C ASN A 140 15.76 -9.28 -8.94
N ALA A 141 16.41 -8.79 -10.01
CA ALA A 141 17.15 -7.53 -9.98
C ALA A 141 16.24 -6.33 -9.70
N ALA A 142 15.06 -6.29 -10.34
CA ALA A 142 14.06 -5.26 -10.11
C ALA A 142 13.56 -5.27 -8.66
N HIS A 143 13.28 -6.46 -8.11
CA HIS A 143 12.85 -6.62 -6.73
C HIS A 143 13.95 -6.17 -5.74
N ALA A 144 15.19 -6.61 -5.92
CA ALA A 144 16.31 -6.21 -5.06
C ALA A 144 16.49 -4.68 -5.05
N HIS A 145 16.39 -4.03 -6.20
CA HIS A 145 16.44 -2.57 -6.29
C HIS A 145 15.28 -1.91 -5.53
N ASP A 146 14.07 -2.42 -5.69
CA ASP A 146 12.87 -1.90 -5.01
C ASP A 146 12.91 -2.14 -3.48
N VAL A 147 13.48 -3.26 -3.01
CA VAL A 147 13.72 -3.54 -1.58
C VAL A 147 14.70 -2.51 -1.01
N ILE A 148 15.82 -2.23 -1.68
CA ILE A 148 16.78 -1.22 -1.24
C ILE A 148 16.12 0.17 -1.22
N ALA A 149 15.38 0.53 -2.27
CA ALA A 149 14.80 1.86 -2.41
C ALA A 149 13.62 2.13 -1.45
N ASN A 150 12.87 1.10 -1.05
CA ASN A 150 11.65 1.25 -0.24
C ASN A 150 11.74 0.60 1.15
N GLY A 151 12.75 -0.24 1.42
CA GLY A 151 12.91 -0.98 2.67
C GLY A 151 13.00 -0.07 3.88
N ASP A 152 13.70 1.06 3.72
CA ASP A 152 13.83 2.13 4.71
C ASP A 152 12.49 2.56 5.32
N PHE A 153 11.41 2.58 4.53
CA PHE A 153 10.10 3.02 4.99
C PHE A 153 9.59 2.16 6.17
N ILE A 154 9.83 0.85 6.10
CA ILE A 154 9.41 -0.10 7.12
C ILE A 154 10.42 -0.05 8.27
N ILE A 155 11.69 -0.32 7.98
CA ILE A 155 12.74 -0.55 8.99
C ILE A 155 13.12 0.70 9.80
N SER A 156 12.83 1.91 9.30
CA SER A 156 13.04 3.15 10.06
C SER A 156 11.90 3.52 10.99
N GLY A 157 10.79 2.76 11.00
CA GLY A 157 9.57 3.09 11.75
C GLY A 157 8.74 4.22 11.14
N GLN A 158 9.02 4.62 9.89
CA GLN A 158 8.18 5.58 9.17
C GLN A 158 6.78 4.99 8.90
N TYR A 159 6.69 3.70 8.58
CA TYR A 159 5.42 2.99 8.44
C TYR A 159 4.54 3.16 9.69
N ARG A 160 5.08 2.82 10.87
CA ARG A 160 4.41 3.02 12.16
C ARG A 160 3.95 4.44 12.38
N THR A 161 4.81 5.42 12.06
CA THR A 161 4.47 6.84 12.20
C THR A 161 3.30 7.23 11.31
N MET A 162 3.33 6.82 10.04
CA MET A 162 2.25 7.09 9.09
C MET A 162 0.96 6.36 9.44
N LEU A 163 1.05 5.11 9.92
CA LEU A 163 -0.09 4.36 10.40
C LEU A 163 -0.73 5.03 11.62
N THR A 164 0.07 5.52 12.56
CA THR A 164 -0.43 6.31 13.71
C THR A 164 -1.21 7.54 13.22
N VAL A 165 -0.63 8.33 12.32
CA VAL A 165 -1.29 9.53 11.76
C VAL A 165 -2.57 9.16 11.03
N LEU A 166 -2.54 8.09 10.24
CA LEU A 166 -3.71 7.58 9.55
C LEU A 166 -4.82 7.26 10.54
N LEU A 167 -4.55 6.46 11.57
CA LEU A 167 -5.54 6.05 12.56
C LEU A 167 -6.11 7.24 13.35
N GLN A 168 -5.29 8.25 13.66
CA GLN A 168 -5.75 9.49 14.31
C GLN A 168 -6.75 10.28 13.44
N ARG A 169 -6.60 10.23 12.11
CA ARG A 169 -7.48 10.91 11.14
C ARG A 169 -8.78 10.13 10.85
N LEU A 170 -8.98 8.97 11.47
CA LEU A 170 -10.15 8.11 11.27
C LEU A 170 -10.97 7.98 12.56
N PRO A 171 -11.65 9.04 13.01
CA PRO A 171 -12.34 9.07 14.31
C PRO A 171 -13.48 8.06 14.43
N ASN A 172 -13.98 7.59 13.29
CA ASN A 172 -15.16 6.75 13.16
C ASN A 172 -14.82 5.31 12.74
N LEU A 173 -13.53 4.95 12.74
CA LEU A 173 -13.03 3.63 12.38
C LEU A 173 -13.58 2.58 13.34
N LYS A 174 -14.20 1.54 12.79
CA LYS A 174 -14.79 0.41 13.53
C LYS A 174 -13.91 -0.82 13.47
N THR A 175 -13.28 -1.08 12.32
CA THR A 175 -12.55 -2.33 12.09
C THR A 175 -11.25 -2.09 11.33
N ILE A 176 -10.18 -2.72 11.82
CA ILE A 176 -8.89 -2.85 11.15
C ILE A 176 -8.74 -4.33 10.79
N THR A 177 -8.84 -4.65 9.50
CA THR A 177 -8.65 -6.00 9.00
C THR A 177 -7.19 -6.18 8.59
N CYS A 178 -6.47 -7.09 9.22
CA CYS A 178 -5.12 -7.46 8.82
C CYS A 178 -5.20 -8.72 7.97
N ARG A 179 -4.58 -8.71 6.78
CA ARG A 179 -4.53 -9.88 5.89
C ARG A 179 -3.15 -10.06 5.30
N LYS A 180 -2.89 -11.28 4.85
CA LYS A 180 -1.72 -11.61 4.02
C LYS A 180 -2.04 -11.48 2.55
N LEU A 181 -1.00 -11.54 1.70
CA LEU A 181 -1.14 -11.49 0.26
C LEU A 181 -1.88 -12.75 -0.22
N ALA A 182 -2.82 -12.61 -1.14
CA ALA A 182 -3.48 -13.75 -1.77
C ALA A 182 -2.59 -14.40 -2.83
N ALA A 183 -2.81 -15.68 -3.16
CA ALA A 183 -2.08 -16.33 -4.25
C ALA A 183 -2.28 -15.57 -5.57
N GLY A 184 -1.19 -15.30 -6.29
CA GLY A 184 -1.18 -14.50 -7.52
C GLY A 184 -1.35 -12.99 -7.33
N GLU A 185 -1.67 -12.50 -6.12
CA GLU A 185 -1.68 -11.07 -5.83
C GLU A 185 -0.24 -10.54 -5.77
N GLN A 186 -0.04 -9.29 -6.22
CA GLN A 186 1.25 -8.62 -6.22
C GLN A 186 1.10 -7.28 -5.51
N ILE A 187 2.08 -6.88 -4.68
CA ILE A 187 2.09 -5.55 -4.08
C ILE A 187 2.30 -4.52 -5.21
N PRO A 188 1.44 -3.50 -5.33
CA PRO A 188 1.53 -2.57 -6.44
C PRO A 188 2.79 -1.69 -6.40
N GLY A 189 3.29 -1.41 -7.61
CA GLY A 189 4.20 -0.30 -7.89
C GLY A 189 5.69 -0.60 -7.79
N TRP A 190 6.11 -1.85 -7.59
CA TRP A 190 7.51 -2.22 -7.83
C TRP A 190 7.67 -2.72 -9.28
N SER A 191 8.85 -2.51 -9.84
CA SER A 191 9.04 -2.51 -11.30
C SER A 191 8.96 -3.91 -11.94
N GLY A 192 9.26 -4.97 -11.20
CA GLY A 192 9.24 -6.34 -11.70
C GLY A 192 7.84 -6.95 -11.89
N VAL A 193 6.78 -6.39 -11.28
CA VAL A 193 5.41 -6.94 -11.38
C VAL A 193 4.93 -7.11 -12.83
N LYS A 194 5.32 -6.19 -13.73
CA LYS A 194 4.91 -6.24 -15.13
C LYS A 194 5.60 -7.36 -15.91
N ARG A 195 6.81 -7.74 -15.49
CA ARG A 195 7.68 -8.70 -16.18
C ARG A 195 7.25 -10.16 -15.97
N PHE A 196 6.48 -10.46 -14.93
CA PHE A 196 5.92 -11.80 -14.75
C PHE A 196 5.15 -12.30 -15.98
N LYS A 197 4.50 -11.39 -16.72
CA LYS A 197 3.75 -11.70 -17.95
C LYS A 197 4.63 -12.18 -19.11
N GLU A 198 5.95 -11.97 -19.03
CA GLU A 198 6.91 -12.38 -20.05
C GLU A 198 7.39 -13.83 -19.83
N LEU A 199 7.12 -14.42 -18.66
CA LEU A 199 7.42 -15.82 -18.36
C LEU A 199 6.55 -16.74 -19.21
N SER A 200 7.14 -17.76 -19.81
CA SER A 200 6.43 -18.72 -20.67
C SER A 200 5.34 -19.51 -19.97
N PHE A 201 5.44 -19.61 -18.65
CA PHE A 201 4.51 -20.32 -17.77
C PHE A 201 3.63 -19.37 -16.95
N TYR A 202 3.59 -18.08 -17.29
CA TYR A 202 2.79 -17.10 -16.56
C TYR A 202 1.32 -17.50 -16.50
N ARG A 203 0.77 -17.46 -15.29
CA ARG A 203 -0.66 -17.57 -15.00
C ARG A 203 -1.05 -16.49 -13.99
N LYS A 204 -2.30 -16.01 -14.05
CA LYS A 204 -2.77 -14.89 -13.20
C LYS A 204 -2.70 -15.22 -11.71
N ASP A 205 -2.83 -16.49 -11.39
CA ASP A 205 -2.80 -17.11 -10.07
C ASP A 205 -1.43 -17.72 -9.72
N LEU A 206 -0.36 -17.37 -10.45
CA LEU A 206 0.99 -17.85 -10.14
C LEU A 206 1.41 -17.37 -8.75
N ASP A 207 1.55 -18.30 -7.81
CA ASP A 207 1.89 -17.98 -6.44
C ASP A 207 3.40 -17.74 -6.30
N THR A 208 3.79 -16.47 -6.22
CA THR A 208 5.18 -16.05 -6.02
C THR A 208 5.40 -15.46 -4.63
N ARG A 209 4.46 -15.71 -3.69
CA ARG A 209 4.48 -15.12 -2.35
C ARG A 209 5.75 -15.46 -1.59
N GLN A 210 6.10 -16.75 -1.58
CA GLN A 210 7.28 -17.27 -0.88
C GLN A 210 8.61 -16.74 -1.43
N ILE A 211 8.60 -16.26 -2.68
CA ILE A 211 9.78 -15.67 -3.30
C ILE A 211 9.89 -14.21 -2.84
N PHE A 212 8.91 -13.36 -3.15
CA PHE A 212 9.11 -11.90 -3.08
C PHE A 212 8.57 -11.21 -1.83
N TYR A 213 7.73 -11.89 -1.05
CA TYR A 213 6.92 -11.27 -0.02
C TYR A 213 7.03 -11.99 1.30
N GLY A 214 6.86 -11.25 2.39
CA GLY A 214 6.94 -11.81 3.73
C GLY A 214 6.54 -10.80 4.78
N ASP A 215 6.38 -11.28 6.01
CA ASP A 215 6.33 -10.39 7.17
C ASP A 215 7.69 -9.68 7.27
N TRP A 216 7.67 -8.40 7.69
CA TRP A 216 8.92 -7.72 7.96
C TRP A 216 9.30 -7.93 9.41
N MET A 217 10.58 -8.22 9.63
CA MET A 217 11.21 -8.18 10.93
C MET A 217 12.40 -7.25 10.82
N TYR A 218 12.56 -6.34 11.77
CA TYR A 218 13.75 -5.51 11.80
C TYR A 218 14.18 -5.20 13.23
N ASP A 219 15.49 -5.19 13.42
CA ASP A 219 16.15 -4.72 14.61
C ASP A 219 15.89 -3.22 14.78
N THR A 220 15.32 -2.84 15.91
CA THR A 220 15.01 -1.42 16.19
C THR A 220 16.24 -0.53 16.36
N ILE A 221 17.42 -1.11 16.61
CA ILE A 221 18.71 -0.42 16.71
C ILE A 221 19.39 -0.39 15.34
N HIS A 222 19.57 -1.56 14.72
CA HIS A 222 20.33 -1.71 13.47
C HIS A 222 19.52 -1.47 12.20
N ARG A 223 18.19 -1.39 12.31
CA ARG A 223 17.25 -1.20 11.20
C ARG A 223 17.41 -2.23 10.08
N ARG A 224 17.70 -3.49 10.44
CA ARG A 224 17.78 -4.63 9.52
C ARG A 224 17.42 -5.91 10.25
N ILE A 225 17.22 -6.99 9.51
CA ILE A 225 17.07 -8.32 10.12
C ILE A 225 18.42 -8.67 10.78
N THR A 226 18.38 -8.98 12.07
CA THR A 226 19.54 -9.48 12.84
C THR A 226 19.24 -10.79 13.56
N HIS A 227 17.98 -11.24 13.51
CA HIS A 227 17.53 -12.57 13.93
C HIS A 227 16.99 -13.29 12.71
N TYR A 228 17.62 -14.38 12.30
CA TYR A 228 17.21 -15.18 11.14
C TYR A 228 17.38 -16.66 11.43
N ARG A 229 16.67 -17.50 10.68
CA ARG A 229 16.89 -18.94 10.72
C ARG A 229 17.90 -19.31 9.66
N ASP A 230 18.88 -20.13 10.01
CA ASP A 230 19.81 -20.67 9.04
C ASP A 230 19.18 -21.79 8.19
N GLU A 231 20.00 -22.36 7.31
CA GLU A 231 19.61 -23.47 6.42
C GLU A 231 19.21 -24.76 7.16
N PHE A 232 19.55 -24.88 8.45
CA PHE A 232 19.19 -26.02 9.31
C PHE A 232 17.99 -25.72 10.23
N GLY A 233 17.48 -24.48 10.19
CA GLY A 233 16.35 -24.02 10.96
C GLY A 233 16.70 -23.48 12.35
N ASP A 234 17.99 -23.37 12.67
CA ASP A 234 18.48 -22.83 13.93
C ASP A 234 18.36 -21.30 13.92
N LEU A 235 17.87 -20.74 15.05
CA LEU A 235 17.73 -19.30 15.19
C LEU A 235 19.10 -18.68 15.49
N ILE A 236 19.65 -17.97 14.52
CA ILE A 236 20.85 -17.16 14.67
C ILE A 236 20.45 -15.75 15.08
N SER A 237 21.10 -15.23 16.12
CA SER A 237 21.00 -13.83 16.55
C SER A 237 22.38 -13.20 16.50
N GLU A 238 22.52 -12.11 15.75
CA GLU A 238 23.80 -11.43 15.63
C GLU A 238 24.25 -10.77 16.95
N PRO A 239 25.56 -10.68 17.24
CA PRO A 239 26.04 -10.01 18.45
C PRO A 239 25.55 -8.57 18.55
N ASN A 240 25.10 -8.16 19.75
CA ASN A 240 24.55 -6.83 20.05
C ASN A 240 23.23 -6.47 19.33
N CYS A 241 22.50 -7.44 18.78
CA CYS A 241 21.18 -7.21 18.19
C CYS A 241 20.19 -6.58 19.19
N GLY A 242 19.41 -5.61 18.71
CA GLY A 242 18.29 -5.03 19.41
C GLY A 242 17.00 -5.86 19.27
N PRO A 243 15.91 -5.45 19.93
CA PRO A 243 14.60 -6.08 19.76
C PRO A 243 14.15 -6.06 18.29
N GLN A 244 13.60 -7.18 17.81
CA GLN A 244 12.96 -7.28 16.51
C GLN A 244 11.54 -6.72 16.58
N ALA A 245 11.19 -5.83 15.66
CA ALA A 245 9.82 -5.35 15.46
C ALA A 245 9.20 -6.05 14.25
N SER A 246 7.96 -6.51 14.41
CA SER A 246 7.11 -7.08 13.36
C SER A 246 6.01 -6.11 12.90
N PHE A 247 5.25 -6.46 11.86
CA PHE A 247 4.02 -5.76 11.50
C PHE A 247 3.07 -5.62 12.70
N VAL A 248 2.92 -6.69 13.49
CA VAL A 248 2.00 -6.71 14.64
C VAL A 248 2.44 -5.72 15.71
N ASP A 249 3.74 -5.60 15.95
CA ASP A 249 4.30 -4.66 16.92
C ASP A 249 4.07 -3.20 16.48
N ASP A 250 4.30 -2.91 15.19
CA ASP A 250 4.04 -1.60 14.61
C ASP A 250 2.55 -1.23 14.65
N LEU A 251 1.67 -2.20 14.40
CA LEU A 251 0.22 -2.02 14.49
C LEU A 251 -0.20 -1.72 15.93
N ASN A 252 0.24 -2.52 16.89
CA ASN A 252 -0.09 -2.34 18.31
C ASN A 252 0.40 -0.99 18.84
N ALA A 253 1.64 -0.62 18.50
CA ALA A 253 2.19 0.68 18.85
C ALA A 253 1.38 1.83 18.23
N SER A 254 0.96 1.69 16.97
CA SER A 254 0.13 2.69 16.28
C SER A 254 -1.27 2.81 16.87
N ILE A 255 -1.89 1.69 17.25
CA ILE A 255 -3.21 1.68 17.91
C ILE A 255 -3.12 2.38 19.27
N SER A 256 -2.14 1.99 20.09
CA SER A 256 -1.91 2.59 21.40
C SER A 256 -1.68 4.10 21.29
N LYS A 257 -0.81 4.54 20.38
CA LYS A 257 -0.47 5.96 20.19
C LYS A 257 -1.58 6.79 19.53
N SER A 258 -2.38 6.19 18.65
CA SER A 258 -3.50 6.88 18.01
C SER A 258 -4.74 6.98 18.91
N GLY A 259 -4.84 6.13 19.94
CA GLY A 259 -6.02 6.04 20.80
C GLY A 259 -7.24 5.45 20.09
N THR A 260 -7.06 4.82 18.93
CA THR A 260 -8.18 4.20 18.20
C THR A 260 -8.78 3.05 19.00
N LYS A 261 -10.11 2.93 18.93
CA LYS A 261 -10.87 1.83 19.55
C LYS A 261 -11.38 0.81 18.54
N ALA A 262 -10.88 0.89 17.30
CA ALA A 262 -11.29 -0.03 16.24
C ALA A 262 -10.93 -1.48 16.61
N LYS A 263 -11.84 -2.41 16.30
CA LYS A 263 -11.60 -3.84 16.48
C LYS A 263 -10.59 -4.32 15.45
N VAL A 264 -9.50 -4.94 15.90
CA VAL A 264 -8.53 -5.60 15.02
C VAL A 264 -9.01 -7.01 14.70
N VAL A 265 -8.99 -7.39 13.43
CA VAL A 265 -9.35 -8.72 12.94
C VAL A 265 -8.24 -9.24 12.03
N PHE A 266 -7.67 -10.39 12.37
CA PHE A 266 -6.71 -11.08 11.52
C PHE A 266 -7.43 -12.07 10.63
N MET A 267 -7.26 -11.94 9.31
CA MET A 267 -7.78 -12.93 8.37
C MET A 267 -6.92 -14.19 8.42
N PRO A 268 -7.54 -15.38 8.29
CA PRO A 268 -6.79 -16.62 8.22
C PRO A 268 -5.83 -16.59 7.04
N VAL A 269 -4.62 -17.08 7.26
CA VAL A 269 -3.66 -17.30 6.18
C VAL A 269 -4.25 -18.35 5.26
N ALA A 270 -4.44 -18.03 3.98
CA ALA A 270 -4.78 -19.04 2.98
C ALA A 270 -3.66 -20.09 3.02
N LYS A 271 -3.95 -21.27 3.57
CA LYS A 271 -2.99 -22.37 3.63
C LYS A 271 -2.53 -22.64 2.21
N TYR A 272 -1.21 -22.78 2.04
CA TYR A 272 -0.67 -23.39 0.82
C TYR A 272 -1.36 -24.74 0.68
N GLY A 273 -2.09 -24.95 -0.42
CA GLY A 273 -2.61 -26.26 -0.74
C GLY A 273 -1.41 -27.16 -0.98
N TYR A 274 -0.99 -27.90 0.05
CA TYR A 274 -0.19 -29.09 -0.13
C TYR A 274 -1.15 -30.13 -0.72
N ALA A 275 -1.17 -30.21 -2.05
CA ALA A 275 -1.77 -31.31 -2.79
C ALA A 275 -0.67 -32.30 -3.15
#